data_AF-A0A2U2X0W6-F1
#
_entry.id   AF-A0A2U2X0W6-F1
#
_cell.length_a   1.000
_cell.length_b   1.000
_cell.length_c   1.000
_cell.angle_alpha   90.00
_cell.angle_beta   90.00
_cell.angle_gamma   90.00
#
_symmetry.space_group_name_H-M   'P 1'
#
loop_
_entity.id
_entity.type
_entity.pdbx_description
1 polymer ?
#
loop_
_entity_poly.entity_id
_entity_poly.type
_entity_poly.pdbx_seq_one_letter_code
_entity_poly.pdbx_strand_id
1 'polypeptide(L)'
;MLGIYFLILDALGWADNTFLRLGNYIFVVLMINSSLKKATQNGEDYLSKMAVGVVTVAIAMTLGAISLFAYLMILQPDIERYISPVIAANSYSGLSIALFIQSIASSVILVFIMSQMYKNKKSTEVV
;
A
#
# COMPACT_ATOMS: atom_id res chain seq x y z
N MET A 1 -6.59 7.62 1.74
CA MET A 1 -5.50 8.35 1.05
C MET A 1 -5.28 7.84 -0.37
N LEU A 2 -5.09 6.53 -0.61
CA LEU A 2 -4.91 5.97 -1.97
C LEU A 2 -6.04 6.32 -2.95
N GLY A 3 -7.29 6.37 -2.47
CA GLY A 3 -8.42 6.63 -3.34
C GLY A 3 -8.72 8.06 -3.73
N ILE A 4 -8.53 8.98 -2.78
CA ILE A 4 -8.65 10.42 -3.05
C ILE A 4 -7.56 10.86 -4.02
N TYR A 5 -6.36 10.28 -3.91
CA TYR A 5 -5.29 10.53 -4.87
C TYR A 5 -5.63 9.98 -6.26
N PHE A 6 -6.19 8.76 -6.36
CA PHE A 6 -6.63 8.21 -7.64
C PHE A 6 -7.75 9.04 -8.30
N LEU A 7 -8.72 9.50 -7.52
CA LEU A 7 -9.79 10.41 -7.98
C LEU A 7 -9.27 11.77 -8.46
N ILE A 8 -8.28 12.34 -7.75
CA ILE A 8 -7.63 13.59 -8.16
C ILE A 8 -6.84 13.40 -9.46
N LEU A 9 -6.15 12.27 -9.62
CA LEU A 9 -5.35 11.96 -10.80
C LEU A 9 -6.19 11.62 -12.03
N ASP A 10 -7.35 11.00 -11.83
CA ASP A 10 -8.33 10.73 -12.88
C ASP A 10 -8.99 12.02 -13.35
N ALA A 11 -9.32 12.93 -12.42
CA ALA A 11 -9.79 14.29 -12.75
C ALA A 11 -8.73 15.14 -13.50
N LEU A 12 -7.45 14.82 -13.35
CA LEU A 12 -6.32 15.45 -14.05
C LEU A 12 -5.94 14.75 -15.37
N GLY A 13 -6.61 13.65 -15.73
CA GLY A 13 -6.35 12.91 -16.98
C GLY A 13 -5.01 12.16 -17.03
N TRP A 14 -4.40 11.90 -15.87
CA TRP A 14 -3.07 11.26 -15.75
C TRP A 14 -3.14 9.79 -15.32
N ALA A 15 -4.34 9.19 -15.31
CA ALA A 15 -4.59 7.82 -14.87
C ALA A 15 -3.84 6.76 -15.71
N ASP A 16 -3.53 7.03 -16.98
CA ASP A 16 -2.80 6.12 -17.87
C ASP A 16 -1.27 6.05 -17.59
N ASN A 17 -0.74 6.89 -16.69
CA ASN A 17 0.70 6.96 -16.49
C ASN A 17 1.19 6.00 -15.40
N THR A 18 1.87 4.92 -15.82
CA THR A 18 2.47 3.88 -14.94
C THR A 18 3.38 4.47 -13.86
N PHE A 19 4.01 5.63 -14.09
CA PHE A 19 4.85 6.33 -13.11
C PHE A 19 4.10 6.78 -11.86
N LEU A 20 2.82 7.13 -11.96
CA LEU A 20 2.04 7.54 -10.79
C LEU A 20 1.63 6.34 -9.93
N ARG A 21 1.58 5.14 -10.52
CA ARG A 21 1.42 3.87 -9.78
C ARG A 21 2.63 3.58 -8.89
N LEU A 22 3.84 3.95 -9.33
CA LEU A 22 5.06 3.89 -8.51
C LEU A 22 5.07 4.94 -7.39
N GLY A 23 4.48 6.12 -7.64
CA GLY A 23 4.27 7.15 -6.60
C GLY A 23 3.50 6.62 -5.38
N ASN A 24 2.48 5.79 -5.60
CA ASN A 24 1.74 5.12 -4.52
C ASN A 24 2.63 4.24 -3.64
N TYR A 25 3.59 3.52 -4.24
CA TYR A 25 4.55 2.71 -3.47
C TYR A 25 5.46 3.57 -2.60
N ILE A 26 5.87 4.76 -3.07
CA ILE A 26 6.66 5.70 -2.28
C ILE A 26 5.87 6.15 -1.05
N PHE A 27 4.59 6.48 -1.20
CA PHE A 27 3.75 6.84 -0.05
C PHE A 27 3.62 5.71 0.97
N VAL A 28 3.49 4.46 0.52
CA VAL A 28 3.43 3.30 1.42
C VAL A 28 4.73 3.14 2.18
N VAL A 29 5.88 3.26 1.50
CA VAL A 29 7.21 3.22 2.15
C VAL A 29 7.35 4.35 3.18
N LEU A 30 7.00 5.58 2.83
CA LEU A 30 7.08 6.74 3.75
C LEU A 30 6.16 6.56 4.97
N MET A 31 4.97 6.00 4.76
CA MET A 31 4.02 5.72 5.83
C MET A 31 4.56 4.68 6.81
N ILE A 32 5.09 3.56 6.29
CA ILE A 32 5.74 2.52 7.11
C ILE A 32 6.92 3.13 7.86
N ASN A 33 7.76 3.91 7.18
CA ASN A 33 8.92 4.57 7.77
C ASN A 33 8.54 5.49 8.93
N SER A 34 7.50 6.31 8.74
CA SER A 34 6.99 7.23 9.77
C SER A 34 6.43 6.47 10.96
N SER A 35 5.64 5.42 10.73
CA SER A 35 5.08 4.57 11.79
C SER A 35 6.18 3.85 12.59
N LEU A 36 7.20 3.30 11.92
CA LEU A 36 8.34 2.64 12.58
C LEU A 36 9.25 3.63 13.32
N LYS A 37 9.46 4.84 12.78
CA LYS A 37 10.20 5.91 13.47
C LYS A 37 9.48 6.30 14.76
N LYS A 38 8.16 6.53 14.71
CA LYS A 38 7.35 6.85 15.90
C LYS A 38 7.38 5.74 16.94
N ALA A 39 7.19 4.48 16.53
CA ALA A 39 7.26 3.34 17.44
C ALA A 39 8.66 3.21 18.09
N THR A 40 9.72 3.49 17.33
CA THR A 40 11.09 3.50 17.87
C THR A 40 11.34 4.65 18.84
N GLN A 41 10.81 5.84 18.57
CA GLN A 41 10.91 7.00 19.47
C GLN A 41 10.17 6.74 20.79
N ASN A 42 9.02 6.07 20.72
CA ASN A 42 8.24 5.65 21.89
C ASN A 42 8.89 4.52 22.70
N GLY A 43 10.02 3.96 22.23
CA GLY A 43 10.74 2.89 22.93
C GLY A 43 10.06 1.52 22.84
N GLU A 44 9.17 1.30 21.87
CA GLU A 44 8.48 0.03 21.66
C GLU A 44 9.45 -1.12 21.37
N ASP A 45 9.11 -2.33 21.80
CA ASP A 45 9.87 -3.54 21.48
C ASP A 45 9.81 -3.88 19.99
N TYR A 46 10.77 -4.66 19.50
CA TYR A 46 10.87 -5.04 18.09
C TYR A 46 9.56 -5.64 17.52
N LEU A 47 8.91 -6.54 18.28
CA LEU A 47 7.64 -7.14 17.86
C LEU A 47 6.51 -6.11 17.81
N SER A 48 6.45 -5.18 18.76
CA SER A 48 5.48 -4.08 18.76
C SER A 48 5.68 -3.14 17.57
N LYS A 49 6.93 -2.76 17.26
CA LYS A 49 7.25 -1.96 16.06
C LYS A 49 6.77 -2.65 14.78
N MET A 50 7.05 -3.95 14.66
CA MET A 50 6.63 -4.74 13.50
C MET A 50 5.10 -4.81 13.40
N ALA A 51 4.40 -5.05 14.51
CA ALA A 51 2.95 -5.07 14.57
C ALA A 51 2.33 -3.73 14.15
N VAL A 52 2.87 -2.61 14.64
CA VAL A 52 2.44 -1.25 14.24
C VAL A 52 2.63 -1.04 12.73
N GLY A 53 3.74 -1.50 12.16
CA GLY A 53 3.99 -1.45 10.72
C GLY A 53 2.97 -2.27 9.92
N VAL A 54 2.67 -3.50 10.36
CA VAL A 54 1.69 -4.38 9.69
C VAL A 54 0.29 -3.78 9.74
N VAL A 55 -0.14 -3.27 10.90
CA VAL A 55 -1.47 -2.64 11.06
C VAL A 55 -1.60 -1.40 10.19
N THR A 56 -0.57 -0.55 10.16
CA THR A 56 -0.52 0.65 9.31
C THR A 56 -0.75 0.28 7.84
N VAL A 57 -0.05 -0.74 7.36
CA VAL A 57 -0.15 -1.20 5.98
C VAL A 57 -1.48 -1.88 5.70
N ALA A 58 -1.99 -2.70 6.60
CA ALA A 58 -3.28 -3.36 6.43
C ALA A 58 -4.41 -2.34 6.24
N ILE A 59 -4.43 -1.28 7.05
CA ILE A 59 -5.38 -0.17 6.92
C ILE A 59 -5.21 0.54 5.57
N ALA A 60 -3.97 0.86 5.19
CA ALA A 60 -3.67 1.53 3.92
C ALA A 60 -4.14 0.70 2.72
N MET A 61 -3.84 -0.60 2.68
CA MET A 61 -4.23 -1.50 1.60
C MET A 61 -5.75 -1.68 1.53
N THR A 62 -6.44 -1.75 2.67
CA THR A 62 -7.90 -1.86 2.71
C THR A 62 -8.57 -0.63 2.11
N LEU A 63 -8.12 0.57 2.50
CA LEU A 63 -8.57 1.83 1.91
C LEU A 63 -8.24 1.93 0.40
N GLY A 64 -7.08 1.41 0.00
CA GLY A 64 -6.68 1.33 -1.40
C GLY A 64 -7.59 0.42 -2.22
N ALA A 65 -7.90 -0.78 -1.71
CA ALA A 65 -8.78 -1.73 -2.38
C ALA A 65 -10.22 -1.23 -2.49
N ILE A 66 -10.77 -0.61 -1.45
CA ILE A 66 -12.10 0.01 -1.51
C ILE A 66 -12.15 1.06 -2.62
N SER A 67 -11.12 1.88 -2.72
CA SER A 67 -11.10 2.88 -3.78
C SER A 67 -10.90 2.31 -5.18
N LEU A 68 -10.06 1.27 -5.32
CA LEU A 68 -9.88 0.61 -6.60
C LEU A 68 -11.18 -0.02 -7.07
N PHE A 69 -11.91 -0.66 -6.15
CA PHE A 69 -13.22 -1.22 -6.42
C PHE A 69 -14.22 -0.15 -6.86
N ALA A 70 -14.28 0.99 -6.16
CA ALA A 70 -15.13 2.12 -6.53
C ALA A 70 -14.76 2.67 -7.93
N TYR A 71 -13.46 2.80 -8.23
CA TYR A 71 -12.97 3.24 -9.53
C TYR A 71 -13.40 2.30 -10.67
N LEU A 72 -13.21 0.99 -10.50
CA LEU A 72 -13.61 -0.01 -11.49
C LEU A 72 -15.12 0.00 -11.75
N MET A 73 -15.93 0.28 -10.72
CA MET A 73 -17.39 0.33 -10.84
C MET A 73 -17.90 1.58 -11.59
N ILE A 74 -17.23 2.73 -11.41
CA ILE A 74 -17.65 4.01 -12.02
C ILE A 74 -17.16 4.14 -13.46
N LEU A 75 -15.88 3.86 -13.73
CA LEU A 75 -15.28 4.07 -15.05
C LEU A 75 -15.46 2.88 -16.00
N GLN A 76 -15.75 1.69 -15.47
CA GLN A 76 -15.87 0.42 -16.22
C GLN A 76 -14.77 0.23 -17.29
N PRO A 77 -13.49 0.39 -16.93
CA PRO A 77 -12.40 0.23 -17.89
C PRO A 77 -12.25 -1.23 -18.31
N ASP A 78 -11.77 -1.47 -19.52
CA ASP A 78 -11.57 -2.84 -20.02
C ASP A 78 -10.67 -3.67 -19.10
N ILE A 79 -11.18 -4.82 -18.64
CA ILE A 79 -10.55 -5.70 -17.64
C ILE A 79 -9.25 -6.29 -18.22
N GLU A 80 -9.22 -6.52 -19.54
CA GLU A 80 -8.06 -7.10 -20.23
C GLU A 80 -6.78 -6.27 -20.06
N ARG A 81 -6.90 -4.96 -19.82
CA ARG A 81 -5.74 -4.09 -19.54
C ARG A 81 -5.06 -4.36 -18.19
N TYR A 82 -5.75 -5.02 -17.27
CA TYR A 82 -5.29 -5.26 -15.89
C TYR A 82 -5.04 -6.74 -15.58
N ILE A 83 -5.52 -7.64 -16.45
CA ILE A 83 -5.21 -9.07 -16.38
C ILE A 83 -3.76 -9.26 -16.82
N SER A 84 -2.97 -9.88 -15.95
CA SER A 84 -1.62 -10.35 -16.27
C SER A 84 -1.61 -11.87 -16.14
N PRO A 85 -0.61 -12.60 -16.70
CA PRO A 85 -0.51 -14.05 -16.49
C PRO A 85 -0.46 -14.47 -15.01
N VAL A 86 -0.16 -13.54 -14.09
CA VAL A 86 -0.13 -13.75 -12.64
C VAL A 86 -1.50 -13.54 -11.98
N ILE A 87 -2.42 -12.81 -12.63
CA ILE A 87 -3.74 -12.45 -12.09
C ILE A 87 -4.82 -12.91 -13.07
N ALA A 88 -5.33 -14.13 -12.88
CA ALA A 88 -6.48 -14.63 -13.63
C ALA A 88 -7.77 -14.12 -12.98
N ALA A 89 -8.44 -13.16 -13.61
CA ALA A 89 -9.72 -12.65 -13.14
C ALA A 89 -10.69 -12.42 -14.30
N ASN A 90 -11.84 -13.09 -14.27
CA ASN A 90 -12.92 -12.93 -15.27
C ASN A 90 -13.99 -11.91 -14.85
N SER A 91 -13.78 -11.18 -13.75
CA SER A 91 -14.73 -10.21 -13.20
C SER A 91 -13.99 -9.10 -12.45
N TYR A 92 -14.53 -7.88 -12.45
CA TYR A 92 -14.02 -6.72 -11.70
C TYR A 92 -13.85 -7.01 -10.20
N SER A 93 -14.76 -7.80 -9.61
CA SER A 93 -14.66 -8.20 -8.21
C SER A 93 -13.50 -9.17 -7.97
N GLY A 94 -13.34 -10.16 -8.85
CA GLY A 94 -12.22 -11.11 -8.80
C GLY A 94 -10.87 -10.42 -8.97
N LEU A 95 -10.78 -9.46 -9.89
CA LEU A 95 -9.58 -8.66 -10.12
C LEU A 95 -9.23 -7.82 -8.89
N SER A 96 -10.23 -7.16 -8.29
CA SER A 96 -10.03 -6.33 -7.09
C SER A 96 -9.54 -7.15 -5.90
N ILE A 97 -10.10 -8.34 -5.69
CA ILE A 97 -9.71 -9.24 -4.59
C ILE A 97 -8.29 -9.78 -4.81
N ALA A 98 -7.98 -10.22 -6.03
CA ALA A 98 -6.65 -10.74 -6.37
C ALA A 98 -5.57 -9.67 -6.16
N LEU A 99 -5.81 -8.46 -6.67
CA LEU A 99 -4.91 -7.31 -6.46
C LEU A 99 -4.79 -6.94 -4.99
N PHE A 100 -5.88 -7.01 -4.21
CA PHE A 100 -5.85 -6.75 -2.77
C PHE A 100 -4.97 -7.75 -2.02
N ILE A 101 -5.14 -9.05 -2.27
CA ILE A 101 -4.33 -10.11 -1.64
C ILE A 101 -2.84 -9.93 -1.99
N GLN A 102 -2.54 -9.70 -3.27
CA GLN A 102 -1.17 -9.43 -3.73
C GLN A 102 -0.55 -8.19 -3.07
N SER A 103 -1.35 -7.12 -2.93
CA SER A 103 -0.91 -5.87 -2.32
C SER A 103 -0.62 -6.03 -0.84
N ILE A 104 -1.44 -6.80 -0.11
CA ILE A 104 -1.16 -7.14 1.29
C ILE A 104 0.13 -7.98 1.40
N ALA A 105 0.26 -9.03 0.61
CA ALA A 105 1.42 -9.93 0.68
C ALA A 105 2.75 -9.18 0.44
N SER A 106 2.81 -8.37 -0.61
CA SER A 106 4.00 -7.57 -0.94
C SER A 106 4.31 -6.52 0.14
N SER A 107 3.30 -5.88 0.71
CA SER A 107 3.49 -4.83 1.70
C SER A 107 3.88 -5.38 3.08
N VAL A 108 3.44 -6.60 3.43
CA VAL A 108 3.91 -7.30 4.65
C VAL A 108 5.40 -7.60 4.55
N ILE A 109 5.88 -8.10 3.40
CA ILE A 109 7.32 -8.32 3.16
C ILE A 109 8.09 -7.01 3.32
N LEU A 110 7.56 -5.90 2.80
CA LEU A 110 8.17 -4.58 2.96
C LEU A 110 8.26 -4.14 4.44
N VAL A 111 7.21 -4.34 5.23
CA VAL A 111 7.23 -4.07 6.68
C VAL A 111 8.30 -4.91 7.37
N PHE A 112 8.43 -6.19 7.02
CA PHE A 112 9.50 -7.05 7.55
C PHE A 112 10.88 -6.53 7.20
N ILE A 113 11.13 -6.11 5.97
CA ILE A 113 12.44 -5.56 5.58
C ILE A 113 12.73 -4.27 6.35
N MET A 114 11.75 -3.37 6.44
CA MET A 114 11.92 -2.08 7.11
C MET A 114 12.06 -2.24 8.62
N SER A 115 11.31 -3.13 9.28
CA SER A 115 11.43 -3.36 10.71
C SER A 115 12.83 -3.83 11.10
N GLN A 116 13.50 -4.60 10.23
CA GLN A 116 14.88 -5.04 10.44
C GLN A 116 15.88 -3.88 10.44
N MET A 117 15.62 -2.82 9.66
CA MET A 117 16.44 -1.59 9.69
C MET A 117 16.31 -0.82 11.01
N TYR A 118 15.23 -1.04 11.76
CA TYR A 118 14.95 -0.40 13.05
C TYR A 118 15.25 -1.32 14.26
N LYS A 119 15.77 -2.53 14.03
CA LYS A 119 16.08 -3.52 15.07
C LYS A 119 17.15 -3.06 16.06
N ASN A 120 18.19 -2.38 15.57
CA ASN A 120 19.30 -1.90 16.40
C ASN A 120 19.23 -0.41 16.75
N LYS A 121 18.22 0.32 16.26
CA LYS A 121 18.10 1.76 16.52
C LYS A 121 17.44 2.00 17.87
N LYS A 122 18.14 2.69 18.76
CA LYS A 122 17.60 3.21 20.04
C LYS A 122 16.94 4.57 19.81
N SER A 123 16.03 4.96 20.71
CA SER A 123 15.30 6.24 20.64
C SER A 123 16.25 7.46 20.49
N THR A 124 17.46 7.38 21.05
CA THR A 124 18.51 8.42 20.97
C THR A 124 19.15 8.60 19.59
N GLU A 125 19.05 7.63 18.68
CA GLU A 125 19.67 7.67 17.34
C GLU A 125 18.71 8.10 16.22
N VAL A 126 17.42 8.25 16.54
CA VAL A 126 16.36 8.72 15.61
C VAL A 126 15.95 10.15 15.96
N VAL A 127 16.94 11.06 15.94
CA VAL A 127 16.73 12.52 15.90
C VAL A 127 16.51 12.91 14.45
#